data_AF-A0A813BY50-F1
#
_entry.id   AF-A0A813BY50-F1
#
_cell.length_a   1.000
_cell.length_b   1.000
_cell.length_c   1.000
_cell.angle_alpha   90.00
_cell.angle_beta   90.00
_cell.angle_gamma   90.00
#
_symmetry.space_group_name_H-M   'P 1'
#
loop_
_entity.id
_entity.type
_entity.pdbx_description
1 polymer ?
#
loop_
_entity_poly.entity_id
_entity_poly.type
_entity_poly.pdbx_seq_one_letter_code
_entity_poly.pdbx_strand_id
1 'polypeptide(L)'
;VELVFDEPTQISSIKFWNYSRTPARGVRDVEVYVDDLLIYQGILRQASGRDGGESVLFTDQPMIIERERASIYQPSPDDLVTFIDESGQWDRIGHASGAPLERPMTALTAIT
;
A
#
# COMPACT_ATOMS: atom_id res chain seq x y z
N VAL A 1 -6.88 -15.55 -4.11
CA VAL A 1 -6.69 -16.32 -2.86
C VAL A 1 -7.79 -15.87 -1.92
N GLU A 2 -8.46 -16.78 -1.24
CA GLU A 2 -9.55 -16.47 -0.31
C GLU A 2 -9.19 -17.02 1.07
N LEU A 3 -9.47 -16.24 2.11
CA LEU A 3 -9.21 -16.58 3.51
C LEU A 3 -10.50 -16.32 4.28
N VAL A 4 -10.95 -17.32 5.06
CA VAL A 4 -12.16 -17.24 5.88
C VAL A 4 -11.78 -17.48 7.33
N PHE A 5 -12.31 -16.66 8.24
CA PHE A 5 -12.10 -16.77 9.68
C PHE A 5 -13.36 -17.31 10.36
N ASP A 6 -13.20 -18.19 11.35
CA ASP A 6 -14.32 -18.82 12.05
C ASP A 6 -15.12 -17.85 12.95
N GLU A 7 -14.51 -16.71 13.30
CA GLU A 7 -15.10 -15.65 14.13
C GLU A 7 -14.87 -14.27 13.49
N PRO A 8 -15.72 -13.26 13.81
CA PRO A 8 -15.49 -11.88 13.36
C PRO A 8 -14.09 -11.40 13.73
N THR A 9 -13.28 -11.14 12.70
CA THR A 9 -11.85 -10.86 12.86
C THR A 9 -11.51 -9.54 12.19
N GLN A 10 -10.83 -8.65 12.93
CA GLN A 10 -10.33 -7.39 12.37
C GLN A 10 -8.91 -7.60 11.82
N ILE A 11 -8.69 -7.16 10.58
CA ILE A 11 -7.36 -7.17 9.95
C ILE A 11 -6.67 -5.84 10.23
N SER A 12 -5.53 -5.89 10.91
CA SER A 12 -4.72 -4.70 11.24
C SER A 12 -3.65 -4.39 10.19
N SER A 13 -3.08 -5.42 9.58
CA SER A 13 -2.04 -5.30 8.56
C SER A 13 -1.96 -6.56 7.71
N ILE A 14 -1.57 -6.42 6.45
CA ILE A 14 -1.23 -7.52 5.54
C ILE A 14 0.19 -7.32 5.06
N LYS A 15 1.03 -8.34 5.17
CA LYS A 15 2.41 -8.33 4.64
C LYS A 15 2.53 -9.30 3.48
N PHE A 16 3.09 -8.83 2.37
CA PHE A 16 3.31 -9.59 1.15
C PHE A 16 4.79 -9.96 1.02
N TRP A 17 5.09 -11.23 0.76
CA TRP A 17 6.46 -11.70 0.50
C TRP A 17 6.56 -12.21 -0.93
N ASN A 18 7.11 -11.39 -1.82
CA ASN A 18 7.41 -11.82 -3.18
C ASN A 18 8.60 -12.80 -3.18
N TYR A 19 8.54 -13.80 -4.06
CA TYR A 19 9.55 -14.86 -4.15
C TYR A 19 10.86 -14.36 -4.80
N SER A 20 11.97 -14.47 -4.08
CA SER A 20 13.27 -13.89 -4.46
C SER A 20 14.07 -14.71 -5.48
N ARG A 21 13.75 -16.00 -5.71
CA ARG A 21 14.50 -16.83 -6.68
C ARG A 21 14.23 -16.41 -8.12
N THR A 22 13.03 -15.91 -8.41
CA THR A 22 12.63 -15.41 -9.74
C THR A 22 11.86 -14.10 -9.58
N PRO A 23 12.53 -12.98 -9.25
CA PRO A 23 11.86 -11.72 -8.89
C PRO A 23 10.94 -11.17 -9.98
N ALA A 24 11.29 -11.40 -11.26
CA ALA A 24 10.49 -11.02 -12.41
C ALA A 24 9.11 -11.70 -12.48
N ARG A 25 8.89 -12.78 -11.73
CA ARG A 25 7.61 -13.51 -11.65
C ARG A 25 6.80 -13.16 -10.39
N GLY A 26 7.29 -12.22 -9.58
CA GLY A 26 6.59 -11.76 -8.38
C GLY A 26 5.26 -11.09 -8.73
N VAL A 27 4.38 -11.00 -7.74
CA VAL A 27 3.11 -10.28 -7.86
C VAL A 27 3.43 -8.79 -7.95
N ARG A 28 2.84 -8.11 -8.94
CA ARG A 28 2.95 -6.66 -9.12
C ARG A 28 1.68 -5.97 -8.64
N ASP A 29 0.55 -6.25 -9.26
CA ASP A 29 -0.72 -5.60 -8.95
C ASP A 29 -1.52 -6.44 -7.93
N VAL A 30 -2.04 -5.80 -6.88
CA VAL A 30 -2.79 -6.45 -5.80
C VAL A 30 -4.07 -5.70 -5.50
N GLU A 31 -5.15 -6.46 -5.36
CA GLU A 31 -6.42 -6.02 -4.83
C GLU A 31 -6.77 -6.85 -3.60
N VAL A 32 -7.23 -6.19 -2.54
CA VAL A 32 -7.67 -6.83 -1.30
C VAL A 32 -9.13 -6.49 -1.06
N TYR A 33 -9.94 -7.54 -0.93
CA TYR A 33 -11.35 -7.47 -0.59
C TYR A 33 -11.55 -8.03 0.81
N VAL A 34 -12.42 -7.39 1.59
CA VAL A 34 -12.94 -7.90 2.87
C VAL A 34 -14.45 -7.84 2.79
N ASP A 35 -15.12 -8.97 2.97
CA ASP A 35 -16.58 -9.09 2.83
C ASP A 35 -17.09 -8.46 1.52
N ASP A 36 -16.47 -8.83 0.40
CA ASP A 36 -16.73 -8.32 -0.95
C ASP A 36 -16.46 -6.82 -1.17
N LEU A 37 -15.99 -6.10 -0.16
CA LEU A 37 -15.61 -4.70 -0.27
C LEU A 37 -14.12 -4.54 -0.60
N LEU A 38 -13.81 -3.82 -1.69
CA LEU A 38 -12.43 -3.46 -2.03
C LEU A 38 -11.89 -2.46 -0.99
N ILE A 39 -10.87 -2.86 -0.24
CA ILE A 39 -10.24 -2.02 0.80
C ILE A 39 -8.82 -1.57 0.44
N TYR A 40 -8.20 -2.20 -0.57
CA TYR A 40 -6.88 -1.80 -1.05
C TYR A 40 -6.67 -2.23 -2.50
N GLN A 41 -6.12 -1.33 -3.30
CA GLN A 41 -5.60 -1.61 -4.64
C GLN A 41 -4.24 -0.92 -4.76
N GLY A 42 -3.21 -1.66 -5.19
CA GLY A 42 -1.87 -1.11 -5.26
C GLY A 42 -0.86 -2.01 -5.95
N ILE A 43 0.39 -1.54 -5.98
CA ILE A 43 1.51 -2.19 -6.64
C ILE A 43 2.53 -2.61 -5.58
N LEU A 44 2.95 -3.87 -5.62
CA LEU A 44 4.03 -4.43 -4.83
C LEU A 44 5.37 -4.38 -5.56
N ARG A 45 6.45 -4.20 -4.80
CA ARG A 45 7.81 -4.32 -5.33
C ARG A 45 8.18 -5.75 -5.65
N GLN A 46 9.01 -5.92 -6.68
CA GLN A 46 9.73 -7.17 -6.88
C GLN A 46 10.58 -7.49 -5.66
N ALA A 47 10.77 -8.78 -5.41
CA ALA A 47 11.67 -9.23 -4.35
C ALA A 47 13.09 -8.72 -4.62
N SER A 48 13.54 -7.76 -3.82
CA SER A 48 14.96 -7.45 -3.68
C SER A 48 15.54 -8.44 -2.68
N GLY A 49 16.77 -8.93 -2.85
CA GLY A 49 17.36 -9.96 -1.97
C GLY A 49 17.50 -9.60 -0.47
N ARG A 50 16.93 -8.46 -0.03
CA ARG A 50 16.65 -8.15 1.36
C ARG A 50 15.28 -8.72 1.74
N ASP A 51 15.30 -9.75 2.59
CA ASP A 51 14.10 -10.29 3.22
C ASP A 51 13.42 -9.21 4.06
N GLY A 52 12.15 -8.93 3.77
CA GLY A 52 11.39 -7.93 4.53
C GLY A 52 9.90 -7.88 4.18
N GLY A 53 9.55 -8.30 2.97
CA GLY A 53 8.19 -8.18 2.47
C GLY A 53 7.71 -6.73 2.43
N GLU A 54 6.48 -6.54 1.98
CA GLU A 54 5.84 -5.23 1.88
C GLU A 54 4.54 -5.23 2.69
N SER A 55 4.41 -4.28 3.62
CA SER A 55 3.27 -4.19 4.54
C SER A 55 2.28 -3.13 4.11
N VAL A 56 1.00 -3.49 4.13
CA VAL A 56 -0.16 -2.60 4.04
C VAL A 56 -0.84 -2.56 5.40
N LEU A 57 -1.03 -1.36 5.95
CA LEU A 57 -1.64 -1.16 7.27
C LEU A 57 -3.08 -0.69 7.15
N PHE A 58 -3.96 -1.24 7.99
CA PHE A 58 -5.38 -0.89 8.11
C PHE A 58 -5.70 -0.43 9.54
N THR A 59 -4.71 0.07 10.26
CA THR A 59 -4.80 0.46 11.66
C THR A 59 -3.87 1.63 11.97
N ASP A 60 -4.31 2.47 12.91
CA ASP A 60 -3.50 3.57 13.46
C ASP A 60 -2.83 3.21 14.79
N GLN A 61 -2.86 1.93 15.19
CA GLN A 61 -2.22 1.48 16.43
C GLN A 61 -0.69 1.69 16.39
N PRO A 62 -0.11 2.51 17.28
CA PRO A 62 1.32 2.88 17.20
C PRO A 62 2.27 1.69 17.24
N MET A 63 1.91 0.65 18.01
CA MET A 63 2.71 -0.57 18.14
C MET A 63 2.83 -1.34 16.83
N ILE A 64 1.76 -1.37 16.02
CA ILE A 64 1.74 -2.07 14.73
C ILE A 64 2.50 -1.24 13.70
N ILE A 65 2.29 0.07 13.69
CA ILE A 65 3.02 1.00 12.83
C ILE A 65 4.53 0.85 13.05
N GLU A 66 4.98 0.89 14.31
CA GLU A 66 6.42 0.78 14.60
C GLU A 66 6.98 -0.58 14.21
N ARG A 67 6.24 -1.68 14.44
CA ARG A 67 6.65 -3.03 14.04
C ARG A 67 6.84 -3.16 12.54
N GLU A 68 5.94 -2.56 11.76
CA GLU A 68 5.91 -2.72 10.30
C GLU A 68 6.70 -1.64 9.55
N ARG A 69 7.19 -0.62 10.25
CA ARG A 69 7.80 0.60 9.70
C ARG A 69 8.83 0.35 8.60
N ALA A 70 9.67 -0.68 8.74
CA ALA A 70 10.73 -1.00 7.79
C ALA A 70 10.22 -1.66 6.48
N SER A 71 9.00 -2.20 6.50
CA SER A 71 8.37 -2.92 5.40
C SER A 71 7.24 -2.13 4.74
N ILE A 72 6.85 -0.97 5.27
CA ILE A 72 5.80 -0.14 4.65
C ILE A 72 6.32 0.40 3.32
N TYR A 73 5.54 0.23 2.26
CA TYR A 73 5.86 0.78 0.95
C TYR A 73 5.97 2.31 1.00
N GLN A 74 7.12 2.82 0.58
CA GLN A 74 7.37 4.25 0.39
C GLN A 74 7.72 4.49 -1.08
N PRO A 75 6.79 4.95 -1.94
CA PRO A 75 7.05 5.11 -3.36
C PRO A 75 8.32 5.93 -3.57
N SER A 76 9.20 5.47 -4.46
CA SER A 76 10.32 6.32 -4.86
C SER A 76 9.77 7.53 -5.63
N PRO A 77 10.44 8.69 -5.62
CA PRO A 77 10.02 9.83 -6.43
C PRO A 77 9.85 9.50 -7.91
N ASP A 78 10.59 8.51 -8.41
CA ASP A 78 10.51 8.02 -9.79
C ASP A 78 9.25 7.18 -10.05
N ASP A 79 8.63 6.63 -9.00
CA ASP A 79 7.35 5.90 -9.05
C ASP A 79 6.14 6.84 -8.91
N LEU A 80 6.36 8.12 -8.59
CA LEU A 80 5.28 9.09 -8.48
C LEU A 80 4.88 9.62 -9.87
N VAL A 81 3.58 9.57 -10.15
CA VAL A 81 3.04 10.19 -11.36
C VAL A 81 3.22 11.71 -11.26
N THR A 82 3.95 12.28 -12.22
CA THR A 82 4.07 13.73 -12.36
C THR A 82 2.73 14.28 -12.85
N PHE A 83 2.09 15.15 -12.05
CA PHE A 83 0.93 15.89 -12.51
C PHE A 83 1.38 17.04 -13.41
N ILE A 84 0.78 17.13 -14.59
CA ILE A 84 0.96 18.26 -15.51
C ILE A 84 -0.30 19.11 -15.37
N ASP A 85 -0.14 20.38 -15.00
CA ASP A 85 -1.28 21.30 -14.96
C ASP A 85 -1.75 21.71 -16.36
N GLU A 86 -2.91 22.37 -16.45
CA GLU A 86 -3.48 22.84 -17.72
C GLU A 86 -2.59 23.87 -18.45
N SER A 87 -1.56 24.40 -17.78
CA SER A 87 -0.57 25.31 -18.36
C SER A 87 0.66 24.59 -18.95
N GLY A 88 0.72 23.27 -18.83
CA GLY A 88 1.84 22.46 -19.30
C GLY A 88 3.09 22.57 -18.42
N GLN A 89 2.94 23.09 -17.20
CA GLN A 89 4.05 23.24 -16.27
C GLN A 89 4.23 21.95 -15.46
N TRP A 90 5.49 21.55 -15.32
CA TRP A 90 5.89 20.36 -14.60
C TRP A 90 5.97 20.69 -13.12
N ASP A 91 5.04 20.19 -12.31
CA ASP A 91 5.21 20.31 -10.86
C ASP A 91 6.25 19.27 -10.39
N ARG A 92 7.50 19.72 -10.25
CA ARG A 92 8.60 18.90 -9.71
C ARG A 92 8.60 18.89 -8.18
N ILE A 93 7.62 19.53 -7.54
CA ILE A 93 7.54 19.66 -6.09
C ILE A 93 6.55 18.63 -5.55
N GLY A 94 7.02 17.38 -5.46
CA GLY A 94 6.51 16.44 -4.46
C GLY A 94 6.91 16.89 -3.04
N HIS A 95 6.59 18.12 -2.63
CA HIS A 95 6.52 18.63 -1.24
C HIS A 95 6.25 20.14 -1.18
N ALA A 96 4.98 20.56 -1.10
CA ALA A 96 4.58 21.69 -0.27
C ALA A 96 3.06 21.76 -0.10
N SER A 97 2.63 21.85 1.16
CA SER A 97 1.26 22.12 1.64
C SER A 97 0.32 20.91 1.77
N GLY A 98 0.50 20.15 2.87
CA GLY A 98 -0.62 19.71 3.70
C GLY A 98 -1.67 18.73 3.15
N ALA A 99 -1.59 18.31 1.89
CA ALA A 99 -2.49 17.30 1.34
C ALA A 99 -1.82 15.92 1.44
N PRO A 100 -2.45 14.91 2.06
CA PRO A 100 -2.00 13.53 1.90
C PRO A 100 -1.95 13.22 0.41
N LEU A 101 -0.96 12.43 -0.03
CA LEU A 101 -1.03 11.73 -1.31
C LEU A 101 -2.42 11.10 -1.40
N GLU A 102 -3.31 11.69 -2.20
CA GLU A 102 -4.58 11.08 -2.56
C GLU A 102 -4.23 9.90 -3.45
N ARG A 103 -3.91 8.78 -2.78
CA ARG A 103 -4.39 7.49 -3.24
C ARG A 103 -5.89 7.71 -3.51
N PRO A 104 -6.49 7.17 -4.58
CA PRO A 104 -7.94 7.01 -4.59
C PRO A 104 -8.31 6.32 -3.26
N MET A 105 -8.83 7.12 -2.34
CA MET A 105 -8.91 6.78 -0.94
C MET A 105 -10.21 6.03 -0.79
N THR A 106 -10.17 4.71 -0.93
CA THR A 106 -11.26 3.87 -0.39
C THR A 106 -10.86 3.45 1.01
N ALA A 107 -10.68 4.44 1.90
CA ALA A 107 -10.60 4.21 3.33
C ALA A 107 -11.80 4.90 3.99
N LEU A 108 -12.85 4.08 4.15
CA LEU A 108 -13.92 4.14 5.14
C LEU A 108 -14.44 5.54 5.55
N THR A 109 -15.62 5.87 5.01
CA THR A 109 -16.60 6.59 5.82
C THR A 109 -16.89 5.75 7.07
N ALA A 110 -16.75 6.39 8.23
CA ALA A 110 -16.98 5.82 9.55
C ALA A 110 -18.29 5.03 9.64
N ILE A 111 -18.25 3.87 10.31
CA ILE A 111 -19.43 3.30 10.95
C ILE A 111 -19.16 3.33 12.44
N THR A 112 -19.97 4.13 13.13
CA THR A 112 -20.07 4.29 14.59
C THR A 112 -20.58 3.02 15.25
#